data_AF-A0A9X8VII4-F1
#
_entry.id   AF-A0A9X8VII4-F1
#
_cell.length_a   1.000
_cell.length_b   1.000
_cell.length_c   1.000
_cell.angle_alpha   90.00
_cell.angle_beta   90.00
_cell.angle_gamma   90.00
#
_symmetry.space_group_name_H-M   'P 1'
#
loop_
_entity.id
_entity.type
_entity.pdbx_description
1 polymer ?
#
loop_
_entity_poly.entity_id
_entity_poly.type
_entity_poly.pdbx_seq_one_letter_code
_entity_poly.pdbx_strand_id
1 'polypeptide(L)'
;ETRPARDDILIIDGGCVTATDAVKLGGESLNVTIKQQLNGCMAETIVLALENRRENFSLGRYLAPEKVLEIGEIAERHGFFAYPLASYGERIDRQSVTNLKRYYHHDIYAGEPADAALPASRLAFIDAVIAQTPAREDTLDRYHQYINPMMVDFLKLQRCDNVFRSAAGTQLYDDAGEAFLDMVAGYGCLNLGHNPQPVVNALKNYLDAQGPNFIQYISIP
;
A
#
# COMPACT_ATOMS: atom_id res chain seq x y z
N GLU A 1 -11.98 12.10 18.59
CA GLU A 1 -13.24 12.20 17.83
C GLU A 1 -13.62 10.84 17.27
N THR A 2 -14.84 10.36 17.51
CA THR A 2 -15.32 9.09 16.95
C THR A 2 -15.67 9.32 15.49
N ARG A 3 -14.85 8.80 14.57
CA ARG A 3 -15.18 8.81 13.15
C ARG A 3 -16.60 8.26 12.94
N PRO A 4 -17.44 8.91 12.13
CA PRO A 4 -18.76 8.38 11.82
C PRO A 4 -18.60 7.01 11.16
N ALA A 5 -19.43 6.05 11.55
CA ALA A 5 -19.45 4.72 10.95
C ALA A 5 -19.82 4.85 9.47
N ARG A 6 -18.85 4.58 8.60
CA ARG A 6 -19.04 4.55 7.15
C ARG A 6 -19.41 3.14 6.72
N ASP A 7 -20.51 3.01 6.00
CA ASP A 7 -21.02 1.74 5.47
C ASP A 7 -20.98 1.67 3.94
N ASP A 8 -20.31 2.65 3.31
CA ASP A 8 -20.15 2.85 1.88
C ASP A 8 -18.81 2.34 1.32
N ILE A 9 -17.90 1.90 2.18
CA ILE A 9 -16.57 1.40 1.81
C ILE A 9 -16.34 0.03 2.42
N LEU A 10 -15.90 -0.92 1.60
CA LEU A 10 -15.46 -2.24 2.03
C LEU A 10 -13.96 -2.39 1.79
N ILE A 11 -13.24 -2.69 2.87
CA ILE A 11 -11.81 -3.00 2.83
C ILE A 11 -11.68 -4.52 2.80
N ILE A 12 -10.89 -5.04 1.87
CA ILE A 12 -10.66 -6.48 1.71
C ILE A 12 -9.20 -6.77 2.06
N ASP A 13 -8.99 -7.78 2.90
CA ASP A 13 -7.66 -8.26 3.23
C ASP A 13 -7.07 -8.99 2.01
N GLY A 14 -5.97 -8.44 1.47
CA GLY A 14 -5.30 -9.00 0.30
C GLY A 14 -4.40 -10.19 0.65
N GLY A 15 -4.34 -11.17 -0.25
CA GLY A 15 -3.40 -12.30 -0.14
C GLY A 15 -3.77 -13.37 0.90
N CYS A 16 -5.01 -13.38 1.37
CA CYS A 16 -5.53 -14.39 2.29
C CYS A 16 -6.36 -15.48 1.58
N VAL A 17 -6.38 -16.68 2.16
CA VAL A 17 -7.29 -17.78 1.84
C VAL A 17 -8.11 -18.16 3.07
N THR A 18 -9.32 -18.65 2.82
CA THR A 18 -10.23 -19.15 3.83
C THR A 18 -10.13 -20.68 3.94
N ALA A 19 -9.78 -21.17 5.12
CA ALA A 19 -9.84 -22.59 5.46
C ALA A 19 -11.27 -23.03 5.84
N THR A 20 -11.62 -24.27 5.52
CA THR A 20 -12.88 -24.89 5.96
C THR A 20 -12.79 -25.41 7.39
N ASP A 21 -13.94 -25.78 7.98
CA ASP A 21 -14.00 -26.38 9.33
C ASP A 21 -13.28 -27.73 9.45
N ALA A 22 -13.01 -28.38 8.32
CA ALA A 22 -12.25 -29.63 8.25
C ALA A 22 -10.74 -29.41 8.45
N VAL A 23 -10.23 -28.20 8.21
CA VAL A 23 -8.82 -27.88 8.37
C VAL A 23 -8.55 -27.53 9.83
N LYS A 24 -7.76 -28.37 10.50
CA LYS A 24 -7.39 -28.22 11.91
C LYS A 24 -5.92 -27.84 12.02
N LEU A 25 -5.65 -26.56 12.28
CA LEU A 25 -4.31 -26.06 12.57
C LEU A 25 -4.11 -26.19 14.09
N GLY A 26 -3.13 -27.00 14.52
CA GLY A 26 -2.89 -27.31 15.93
C GLY A 26 -2.75 -26.06 16.79
N GLY A 27 -3.75 -25.80 17.63
CA GLY A 27 -3.91 -24.57 18.44
C GLY A 27 -5.28 -24.48 19.15
N GLU A 28 -6.25 -25.30 18.72
CA GLU A 28 -7.58 -25.40 19.35
C GLU A 28 -7.52 -25.81 20.84
N SER A 29 -6.44 -26.47 21.29
CA SER A 29 -6.20 -26.81 22.69
C SER A 29 -5.80 -25.62 23.58
N LEU A 30 -5.59 -24.42 23.01
CA LEU A 30 -5.20 -23.20 23.73
C LEU A 30 -6.32 -22.13 23.76
N ASN A 31 -7.57 -22.46 23.40
CA ASN A 31 -8.67 -21.50 23.26
C ASN A 31 -8.40 -20.33 22.30
N VAL A 32 -7.37 -20.43 21.46
CA VAL A 32 -7.10 -19.47 20.38
C VAL A 32 -7.79 -20.03 19.15
N THR A 33 -9.00 -19.55 18.85
CA THR A 33 -9.64 -19.80 17.56
C THR A 33 -8.72 -19.21 16.49
N ILE A 34 -7.91 -20.04 15.84
CA ILE A 34 -7.18 -19.63 14.65
C ILE A 34 -8.27 -19.27 13.65
N LYS A 35 -8.49 -17.97 13.47
CA LYS A 35 -9.41 -17.47 12.47
C LYS A 35 -9.01 -18.14 11.17
N GLN A 36 -9.98 -18.70 10.46
CA GLN A 36 -9.78 -19.53 9.28
C GLN A 36 -9.20 -18.73 8.08
N GLN A 37 -8.51 -17.61 8.31
CA GLN A 37 -7.83 -16.79 7.34
C GLN A 37 -6.33 -17.03 7.43
N LEU A 38 -5.74 -17.51 6.34
CA LEU A 38 -4.32 -17.82 6.23
C LEU A 38 -3.73 -17.06 5.05
N ASN A 39 -2.46 -16.66 5.13
CA ASN A 39 -1.78 -16.11 3.95
C ASN A 39 -1.65 -17.17 2.85
N GLY A 40 -1.90 -16.78 1.60
CA GLY A 40 -1.84 -17.67 0.43
C GLY A 40 -0.47 -18.33 0.25
N CYS A 41 0.62 -17.62 0.58
CA CYS A 41 1.98 -18.20 0.53
C CYS A 41 2.18 -19.35 1.53
N MET A 42 1.53 -19.29 2.69
CA MET A 42 1.56 -20.35 3.69
C MET A 42 0.68 -21.52 3.25
N ALA A 43 -0.50 -21.23 2.67
CA ALA A 43 -1.38 -22.25 2.11
C ALA A 43 -0.68 -23.03 1.00
N GLU A 44 -0.03 -22.34 0.05
CA GLU A 44 0.76 -22.97 -1.02
C GLU A 44 1.79 -23.95 -0.44
N THR A 45 2.54 -23.52 0.57
CA THR A 45 3.55 -24.37 1.23
C THR A 45 2.92 -25.63 1.85
N ILE A 46 1.80 -25.47 2.57
CA ILE A 46 1.08 -26.58 3.21
C ILE A 46 0.62 -27.58 2.14
N VAL A 47 -0.05 -27.11 1.10
CA VAL A 47 -0.70 -28.00 0.13
C VAL A 47 0.32 -28.68 -0.78
N LEU A 48 1.43 -28.02 -1.12
CA LEU A 48 2.55 -28.67 -1.81
C LEU A 48 3.18 -29.76 -0.95
N ALA A 49 3.32 -29.54 0.36
CA ALA A 49 3.82 -30.55 1.28
C ALA A 49 2.87 -31.76 1.38
N LEU A 50 1.55 -31.53 1.45
CA LEU A 50 0.53 -32.59 1.48
C LEU A 50 0.49 -33.40 0.17
N GLU A 51 0.71 -32.75 -0.97
CA GLU A 51 0.84 -33.39 -2.28
C GLU A 51 2.23 -34.01 -2.52
N ASN A 52 3.15 -33.92 -1.54
CA ASN A 52 4.54 -34.36 -1.64
C ASN A 52 5.30 -33.77 -2.86
N ARG A 53 4.99 -32.52 -3.23
CA ARG A 53 5.63 -31.79 -4.33
C ARG A 53 6.77 -30.92 -3.82
N ARG A 54 8.00 -31.31 -4.14
CA ARG A 54 9.22 -30.62 -3.70
C ARG A 54 9.80 -29.77 -4.82
N GLU A 55 9.12 -28.69 -5.16
CA GLU A 55 9.52 -27.79 -6.25
C GLU A 55 9.31 -26.32 -5.85
N ASN A 56 10.03 -25.43 -6.52
CA ASN A 56 9.82 -23.98 -6.39
C ASN A 56 8.60 -23.59 -7.25
N PHE A 57 7.40 -23.91 -6.77
CA PHE A 57 6.18 -23.84 -7.58
C PHE A 57 5.85 -22.41 -8.05
N SER A 58 5.83 -21.44 -7.13
CA SER A 58 5.65 -20.02 -7.43
C SER A 58 6.97 -19.26 -7.26
N LEU A 59 7.74 -19.09 -8.35
CA LEU A 59 9.03 -18.40 -8.32
C LEU A 59 9.08 -17.23 -9.30
N GLY A 60 9.54 -16.07 -8.81
CA GLY A 60 9.72 -14.87 -9.63
C GLY A 60 8.44 -14.05 -9.79
N ARG A 61 8.51 -13.04 -10.67
CA ARG A 61 7.45 -12.02 -10.83
C ARG A 61 6.30 -12.45 -11.75
N TYR A 62 6.57 -13.37 -12.67
CA TYR A 62 5.59 -13.85 -13.65
C TYR A 62 5.20 -15.27 -13.31
N LEU A 63 3.96 -15.44 -12.87
CA LEU A 63 3.34 -16.75 -12.69
C LEU A 63 2.52 -17.05 -13.93
N ALA A 64 2.75 -18.22 -14.54
CA ALA A 64 1.90 -18.69 -15.63
C ALA A 64 0.46 -18.85 -15.10
N PRO A 65 -0.57 -18.31 -15.78
CA PRO A 65 -1.96 -18.43 -15.32
C PRO A 65 -2.37 -19.86 -15.02
N GLU A 66 -1.88 -20.82 -15.80
CA GLU A 66 -2.14 -22.25 -15.63
C GLU A 66 -1.59 -22.78 -14.31
N LYS A 67 -0.41 -22.29 -13.88
CA LYS A 67 0.20 -22.62 -12.58
C LYS A 67 -0.62 -22.06 -11.42
N VAL A 68 -1.13 -20.83 -11.56
CA VAL A 68 -1.99 -20.20 -10.55
C VAL A 68 -3.30 -20.97 -10.39
N LEU A 69 -3.89 -21.41 -11.50
CA LEU A 69 -5.09 -22.26 -11.47
C LEU A 69 -4.77 -23.63 -10.86
N GLU A 70 -3.65 -24.25 -11.25
CA GLU A 70 -3.20 -25.55 -10.72
C GLU A 70 -3.04 -25.52 -9.20
N ILE A 71 -2.36 -24.51 -8.63
CA ILE A 71 -2.22 -24.40 -7.17
C ILE A 71 -3.54 -24.07 -6.48
N GLY A 72 -4.42 -23.32 -7.14
CA GLY A 72 -5.78 -23.06 -6.66
C GLY A 72 -6.59 -24.34 -6.52
N GLU A 73 -6.61 -25.20 -7.55
CA GLU A 73 -7.30 -26.49 -7.50
C GLU A 73 -6.72 -27.42 -6.43
N ILE A 74 -5.41 -27.44 -6.27
CA ILE A 74 -4.75 -28.17 -5.19
C ILE A 74 -5.23 -27.65 -3.83
N ALA A 75 -5.22 -26.32 -3.64
CA ALA A 75 -5.63 -25.70 -2.39
C ALA A 75 -7.08 -26.02 -2.01
N GLU A 76 -8.00 -25.98 -2.97
CA GLU A 76 -9.41 -26.29 -2.75
C GLU A 76 -9.62 -27.76 -2.32
N ARG A 77 -8.88 -28.72 -2.89
CA ARG A 77 -8.94 -30.13 -2.47
C ARG A 77 -8.52 -30.34 -1.02
N HIS A 78 -7.63 -29.49 -0.52
CA HIS A 78 -7.16 -29.51 0.87
C HIS A 78 -7.96 -28.56 1.79
N GLY A 79 -9.06 -28.00 1.30
CA GLY A 79 -9.99 -27.21 2.10
C GLY A 79 -9.61 -25.75 2.28
N PHE A 80 -8.77 -25.19 1.41
CA PHE A 80 -8.41 -23.76 1.36
C PHE A 80 -9.03 -23.10 0.12
N PHE A 81 -9.76 -22.01 0.32
CA PHE A 81 -10.52 -21.33 -0.75
C PHE A 81 -10.17 -19.83 -0.80
N ALA A 82 -10.19 -19.24 -1.99
CA ALA A 82 -10.04 -17.78 -2.14
C ALA A 82 -11.28 -16.98 -1.67
N TYR A 83 -12.36 -17.68 -1.31
CA TYR A 83 -13.62 -17.12 -0.84
C TYR A 83 -14.16 -17.90 0.37
N PRO A 84 -15.02 -17.30 1.21
CA PRO A 84 -15.39 -15.89 1.25
C PRO A 84 -14.17 -14.98 1.51
N LEU A 85 -14.24 -13.74 1.05
CA LEU A 85 -13.21 -12.73 1.32
C LEU A 85 -13.21 -12.34 2.81
N ALA A 86 -12.14 -11.70 3.26
CA ALA A 86 -12.03 -11.22 4.63
C ALA A 86 -11.84 -9.69 4.70
N SER A 87 -12.27 -9.11 5.81
CA SER A 87 -12.03 -7.72 6.19
C SER A 87 -11.63 -7.69 7.66
N TYR A 88 -10.45 -7.15 7.98
CA TYR A 88 -9.93 -7.11 9.36
C TYR A 88 -9.86 -8.50 10.03
N GLY A 89 -9.58 -9.54 9.23
CA GLY A 89 -9.50 -10.94 9.66
C GLY A 89 -10.84 -11.63 9.88
N GLU A 90 -11.97 -10.97 9.62
CA GLU A 90 -13.32 -11.54 9.69
C GLU A 90 -13.87 -11.85 8.29
N ARG A 91 -14.66 -12.93 8.17
CA ARG A 91 -15.30 -13.29 6.90
C ARG A 91 -16.30 -12.21 6.50
N ILE A 92 -16.22 -11.76 5.24
CA ILE A 92 -17.20 -10.85 4.65
C ILE A 92 -18.43 -11.65 4.25
N ASP A 93 -19.58 -11.27 4.81
CA ASP A 93 -20.85 -11.84 4.42
C ASP A 93 -21.36 -11.26 3.07
N ARG A 94 -22.16 -12.04 2.33
CA ARG A 94 -22.68 -11.63 1.02
C ARG A 94 -23.62 -10.43 1.11
N GLN A 95 -24.31 -10.24 2.24
CA GLN A 95 -25.23 -9.13 2.44
C GLN A 95 -24.48 -7.80 2.57
N SER A 96 -23.34 -7.78 3.27
CA SER A 96 -22.43 -6.65 3.40
C SER A 96 -21.93 -6.18 2.04
N VAL A 97 -21.55 -7.10 1.16
CA VAL A 97 -21.19 -6.76 -0.24
C VAL A 97 -22.41 -6.25 -1.02
N THR A 98 -23.56 -6.89 -0.85
CA THR A 98 -24.80 -6.50 -1.57
C THR A 98 -25.28 -5.10 -1.16
N ASN A 99 -25.12 -4.75 0.11
CA ASN A 99 -25.47 -3.43 0.65
C ASN A 99 -24.65 -2.31 0.01
N LEU A 100 -23.48 -2.60 -0.54
CA LEU A 100 -22.67 -1.60 -1.25
C LEU A 100 -23.27 -1.21 -2.61
N LYS A 101 -24.17 -2.04 -3.18
CA LYS A 101 -24.83 -1.71 -4.45
C LYS A 101 -25.58 -0.39 -4.41
N ARG A 102 -26.09 0.03 -3.24
CA ARG A 102 -26.77 1.33 -3.08
C ARG A 102 -25.83 2.54 -3.22
N TYR A 103 -24.53 2.31 -3.03
CA TYR A 103 -23.46 3.30 -3.22
C TYR A 103 -22.75 3.12 -4.57
N TYR A 104 -23.03 2.02 -5.28
CA TYR A 104 -22.59 1.82 -6.65
C TYR A 104 -23.43 2.70 -7.59
N HIS A 105 -23.01 3.95 -7.72
CA HIS A 105 -23.53 4.84 -8.74
C HIS A 105 -22.77 4.53 -10.05
N HIS A 106 -23.45 3.96 -11.04
CA HIS A 106 -22.88 3.78 -12.39
C HIS A 106 -22.56 5.15 -13.05
N ASP A 107 -23.13 6.22 -12.49
CA ASP A 107 -23.20 7.57 -13.07
C ASP A 107 -22.44 8.64 -12.26
N ILE A 108 -21.38 8.30 -11.52
CA ILE A 108 -20.55 9.32 -10.82
C ILE A 108 -19.87 10.27 -11.83
N TYR A 109 -19.84 9.92 -13.12
CA TYR A 109 -19.41 10.79 -14.22
C TYR A 109 -20.54 11.26 -15.14
N ALA A 110 -21.80 10.91 -14.86
CA ALA A 110 -22.93 11.20 -15.75
C ALA A 110 -24.02 12.01 -15.03
N GLY A 111 -23.63 13.12 -14.39
CA GLY A 111 -24.63 14.00 -13.78
C GLY A 111 -24.14 15.12 -12.88
N GLU A 112 -22.99 15.75 -13.13
CA GLU A 112 -22.76 17.06 -12.49
C GLU A 112 -23.63 18.14 -13.17
N PRO A 113 -24.41 18.93 -12.41
CA PRO A 113 -25.16 20.05 -12.95
C PRO A 113 -24.22 21.03 -13.63
N ALA A 114 -24.59 21.49 -14.83
CA ALA A 114 -23.83 22.39 -15.69
C ALA A 114 -23.73 23.85 -15.17
N ASP A 115 -23.59 24.05 -13.85
CA ASP A 115 -23.59 25.40 -13.24
C ASP A 115 -22.58 25.61 -12.10
N ALA A 116 -21.53 24.79 -12.04
CA ALA A 116 -20.27 25.15 -11.37
C ALA A 116 -19.16 25.12 -12.42
N ALA A 117 -18.24 26.10 -12.38
CA ALA A 117 -17.16 26.28 -13.35
C ALA A 117 -16.61 24.94 -13.87
N LEU A 118 -16.64 24.74 -15.21
CA LEU A 118 -16.22 23.51 -15.88
C LEU A 118 -14.94 22.96 -15.21
N PRO A 119 -15.00 21.75 -14.60
CA PRO A 119 -13.84 21.20 -13.91
C PRO A 119 -12.67 21.11 -14.88
N ALA A 120 -11.49 21.54 -14.44
CA ALA A 120 -10.27 21.34 -15.20
C ALA A 120 -10.14 19.86 -15.60
N SER A 121 -9.62 19.60 -16.80
CA SER A 121 -9.32 18.22 -17.19
C SER A 121 -8.40 17.58 -16.16
N ARG A 122 -8.47 16.25 -16.00
CA ARG A 122 -7.63 15.52 -15.03
C ARG A 122 -6.14 15.83 -15.22
N LEU A 123 -5.70 15.98 -16.48
CA LEU A 123 -4.32 16.35 -16.80
C LEU A 123 -4.00 17.79 -16.36
N ALA A 124 -4.88 18.75 -16.66
CA ALA A 124 -4.70 20.14 -16.23
C ALA A 124 -4.68 20.29 -14.70
N PHE A 125 -5.49 19.50 -13.98
CA PHE A 125 -5.44 19.43 -12.53
C PHE A 125 -4.09 18.90 -12.02
N ILE A 126 -3.60 17.78 -12.58
CA ILE A 126 -2.32 17.18 -12.20
C ILE A 126 -1.17 18.15 -12.47
N ASP A 127 -1.12 18.75 -13.67
CA ASP A 127 -0.08 19.70 -14.05
C ASP A 127 -0.07 20.92 -13.14
N ALA A 128 -1.24 21.45 -12.79
CA ALA A 128 -1.36 22.57 -11.86
C ALA A 128 -0.83 22.23 -10.47
N VAL A 129 -1.09 21.00 -9.98
CA VAL A 129 -0.58 20.54 -8.68
C VAL A 129 0.93 20.33 -8.71
N ILE A 130 1.48 19.71 -9.77
CA ILE A 130 2.93 19.44 -9.89
C ILE A 130 3.73 20.74 -10.04
N ALA A 131 3.22 21.71 -10.81
CA ALA A 131 3.90 22.98 -11.04
C ALA A 131 3.82 23.92 -9.82
N GLN A 132 2.87 23.70 -8.91
CA GLN A 132 2.74 24.52 -7.72
C GLN A 132 3.91 24.31 -6.76
N THR A 133 4.47 25.41 -6.27
CA THR A 133 5.19 25.43 -5.01
C THR A 133 4.19 25.80 -3.92
N PRO A 134 3.62 24.82 -3.18
CA PRO A 134 2.58 25.12 -2.20
C PRO A 134 3.17 25.87 -1.01
N ALA A 135 2.32 26.67 -0.36
CA ALA A 135 2.61 27.21 0.95
C ALA A 135 2.66 26.07 1.99
N ARG A 136 3.30 26.35 3.13
CA ARG A 136 3.37 25.42 4.26
C ARG A 136 1.98 24.97 4.72
N GLU A 137 1.06 25.91 4.93
CA GLU A 137 -0.31 25.61 5.38
C GLU A 137 -1.07 24.72 4.38
N ASP A 138 -1.02 25.04 3.09
CA ASP A 138 -1.67 24.21 2.05
C ASP A 138 -1.13 22.77 2.03
N THR A 139 0.15 22.59 2.38
CA THR A 139 0.79 21.26 2.46
C THR A 139 0.33 20.50 3.70
N LEU A 140 0.27 21.17 4.86
CA LEU A 140 -0.25 20.58 6.10
C LEU A 140 -1.73 20.21 5.95
N ASP A 141 -2.54 21.07 5.31
CA ASP A 141 -3.95 20.80 5.04
C ASP A 141 -4.13 19.59 4.12
N ARG A 142 -3.32 19.48 3.05
CA ARG A 142 -3.32 18.30 2.18
C ARG A 142 -2.94 17.03 2.94
N TYR A 143 -1.89 17.08 3.76
CA TYR A 143 -1.47 15.91 4.54
C TYR A 143 -2.54 15.52 5.57
N HIS A 144 -3.15 16.51 6.23
CA HIS A 144 -4.22 16.29 7.19
C HIS A 144 -5.44 15.66 6.53
N GLN A 145 -5.85 16.17 5.37
CA GLN A 145 -7.04 15.70 4.65
C GLN A 145 -6.85 14.30 4.04
N TYR A 146 -5.68 14.01 3.47
CA TYR A 146 -5.51 12.83 2.60
C TYR A 146 -4.50 11.79 3.10
N ILE A 147 -3.69 12.06 4.13
CA ILE A 147 -2.66 11.14 4.62
C ILE A 147 -2.91 10.74 6.08
N ASN A 148 -2.68 11.64 7.04
CA ASN A 148 -2.85 11.32 8.46
C ASN A 148 -3.11 12.58 9.29
N PRO A 149 -4.38 12.88 9.65
CA PRO A 149 -4.72 14.09 10.42
C PRO A 149 -4.13 14.07 11.83
N MET A 150 -4.17 12.92 12.52
CA MET A 150 -3.66 12.79 13.89
C MET A 150 -2.17 13.09 13.99
N MET A 151 -1.39 12.77 12.95
CA MET A 151 0.03 13.10 12.90
C MET A 151 0.24 14.61 12.78
N VAL A 152 -0.52 15.31 11.94
CA VAL A 152 -0.43 16.77 11.80
C VAL A 152 -0.77 17.46 13.12
N ASP A 153 -1.87 17.05 13.75
CA ASP A 153 -2.30 17.61 15.04
C ASP A 153 -1.26 17.37 16.14
N PHE A 154 -0.69 16.16 16.18
CA PHE A 154 0.37 15.82 17.12
C PHE A 154 1.62 16.69 16.92
N LEU A 155 2.09 16.84 15.68
CA LEU A 155 3.26 17.65 15.37
C LEU A 155 3.01 19.14 15.64
N LYS A 156 1.82 19.66 15.33
CA LYS A 156 1.37 21.02 15.71
C LYS A 156 1.43 21.20 17.22
N LEU A 157 0.91 20.23 17.99
CA LEU A 157 0.95 20.26 19.45
C LEU A 157 2.38 20.28 19.99
N GLN A 158 3.29 19.50 19.38
CA GLN A 158 4.71 19.47 19.74
C GLN A 158 5.52 20.64 19.16
N ARG A 159 4.89 21.50 18.33
CA ARG A 159 5.53 22.63 17.63
C ARG A 159 6.69 22.20 16.73
N CYS A 160 6.51 21.08 16.04
CA CYS A 160 7.50 20.52 15.11
C CYS A 160 6.86 20.01 13.80
N ASP A 161 5.74 20.61 13.39
CA ASP A 161 5.05 20.43 12.11
C ASP A 161 5.78 21.13 10.95
N ASN A 162 7.10 20.97 10.87
CA ASN A 162 7.93 21.59 9.83
C ASN A 162 7.65 20.97 8.46
N VAL A 163 7.67 21.80 7.41
CA VAL A 163 7.65 21.35 6.01
C VAL A 163 9.01 21.69 5.40
N PHE A 164 9.90 20.70 5.34
CA PHE A 164 11.25 20.90 4.82
C PHE A 164 11.26 21.04 3.30
N ARG A 165 11.96 22.06 2.81
CA ARG A 165 12.10 22.41 1.40
C ARG A 165 13.35 21.83 0.75
N SER A 166 14.44 21.75 1.51
CA SER A 166 15.71 21.20 1.04
C SER A 166 16.49 20.55 2.19
N ALA A 167 17.50 19.75 1.86
CA ALA A 167 18.30 19.05 2.85
C ALA A 167 19.70 18.77 2.29
N ALA A 168 20.74 18.94 3.11
CA ALA A 168 22.13 18.64 2.71
C ALA A 168 22.99 18.29 3.93
N GLY A 169 23.74 17.18 3.84
CA GLY A 169 24.57 16.71 4.95
C GLY A 169 23.71 16.41 6.18
N THR A 170 23.98 17.07 7.31
CA THR A 170 23.20 16.89 8.54
C THR A 170 22.07 17.91 8.70
N GLN A 171 21.79 18.73 7.69
CA GLN A 171 20.86 19.85 7.80
C GLN A 171 19.60 19.64 6.96
N LEU A 172 18.46 19.98 7.55
CA LEU A 172 17.17 20.17 6.90
C LEU A 172 16.82 21.66 6.91
N TYR A 173 16.23 22.18 5.82
CA TYR A 173 15.85 23.59 5.70
C TYR A 173 14.36 23.70 5.43
N ASP A 174 13.65 24.54 6.17
CA ASP A 174 12.20 24.77 5.98
C ASP A 174 11.90 25.73 4.82
N ASP A 175 10.65 26.18 4.70
CA ASP A 175 10.20 27.12 3.67
C ASP A 175 10.70 28.56 3.88
N ALA A 176 11.10 28.93 5.10
CA ALA A 176 11.77 30.19 5.41
C ALA A 176 13.30 30.11 5.20
N GLY A 177 13.85 28.90 5.03
CA GLY A 177 15.28 28.66 4.88
C GLY A 177 16.01 28.45 6.21
N GLU A 178 15.27 28.30 7.31
CA GLU A 178 15.85 28.04 8.63
C GLU A 178 16.42 26.61 8.70
N ALA A 179 17.61 26.48 9.27
CA ALA A 179 18.35 25.22 9.32
C ALA A 179 18.07 24.43 10.60
N PHE A 180 17.83 23.13 10.44
CA PHE A 180 17.61 22.18 11.52
C PHE A 180 18.64 21.06 11.44
N LEU A 181 19.37 20.85 12.54
CA LEU A 181 20.30 19.72 12.68
C LEU A 181 19.50 18.41 12.83
N ASP A 182 19.66 17.50 11.87
CA ASP A 182 18.96 16.23 11.85
C ASP A 182 19.69 15.17 12.68
N MET A 183 19.18 14.94 13.88
CA MET A 183 19.65 13.88 14.79
C MET A 183 18.82 12.59 14.68
N VAL A 184 17.75 12.59 13.89
CA VAL A 184 16.90 11.42 13.65
C VAL A 184 17.41 10.62 12.45
N ALA A 185 17.97 11.30 11.45
CA ALA A 185 18.60 10.73 10.26
C ALA A 185 17.70 9.69 9.56
N GLY A 186 16.40 10.00 9.44
CA GLY A 186 15.42 9.12 8.84
C GLY A 186 15.28 7.77 9.57
N TYR A 187 15.38 7.77 10.90
CA TYR A 187 15.41 6.57 11.73
C TYR A 187 16.60 5.64 11.42
N GLY A 188 17.73 6.23 11.01
CA GLY A 188 18.99 5.53 10.77
C GLY A 188 19.26 5.12 9.32
N CYS A 189 18.40 5.51 8.36
CA CYS A 189 18.65 5.23 6.94
C CYS A 189 19.59 6.26 6.27
N LEU A 190 19.87 7.39 6.93
CA LEU A 190 20.69 8.49 6.39
C LEU A 190 22.09 8.57 7.02
N ASN A 191 22.81 7.45 7.06
CA ASN A 191 24.18 7.40 7.62
C ASN A 191 25.17 8.34 6.90
N LEU A 192 24.93 8.65 5.63
CA LEU A 192 25.75 9.56 4.82
C LEU A 192 25.21 11.01 4.81
N GLY A 193 24.16 11.29 5.60
CA GLY A 193 23.41 12.54 5.56
C GLY A 193 22.49 12.65 4.35
N HIS A 194 21.83 13.81 4.24
CA HIS A 194 20.93 14.17 3.16
C HIS A 194 21.68 14.49 1.87
N ASN A 195 21.20 13.95 0.75
CA ASN A 195 21.69 14.20 -0.61
C ASN A 195 23.23 14.12 -0.76
N PRO A 196 23.89 13.01 -0.38
CA PRO A 196 25.34 12.87 -0.52
C PRO A 196 25.74 12.89 -2.00
N GLN A 197 26.49 13.92 -2.40
CA GLN A 197 26.78 14.22 -3.81
C GLN A 197 27.36 13.02 -4.61
N PRO A 198 28.27 12.18 -4.05
CA PRO A 198 28.75 11.00 -4.77
C PRO A 198 27.64 10.01 -5.14
N VAL A 199 26.68 9.76 -4.25
CA VAL A 199 25.56 8.84 -4.49
C VAL A 199 24.56 9.44 -5.48
N VAL A 200 24.26 10.74 -5.32
CA VAL A 200 23.40 11.48 -6.26
C VAL A 200 23.99 11.45 -7.68
N ASN A 201 25.29 11.71 -7.81
CA ASN A 201 25.97 11.67 -9.10
C ASN A 201 25.98 10.26 -9.71
N ALA A 202 26.22 9.22 -8.90
CA ALA A 202 26.16 7.84 -9.38
C ALA A 202 24.78 7.48 -9.94
N LEU A 203 23.71 7.88 -9.24
CA LEU A 203 22.33 7.69 -9.70
C LEU A 203 22.05 8.46 -11.00
N LYS A 204 22.42 9.75 -11.07
CA LYS A 204 22.24 10.57 -12.27
C LYS A 204 22.98 9.97 -13.46
N ASN A 205 24.26 9.62 -13.29
CA ASN A 205 25.06 9.02 -14.35
C ASN A 205 24.44 7.69 -14.85
N TYR A 206 23.90 6.88 -13.95
CA TYR A 206 23.24 5.62 -14.32
C TYR A 206 21.96 5.86 -15.13
N LEU A 207 21.14 6.84 -14.74
CA LEU A 207 19.94 7.22 -15.49
C LEU A 207 20.28 7.85 -16.85
N ASP A 208 21.27 8.74 -16.89
CA ASP A 208 21.74 9.40 -18.12
C ASP A 208 22.32 8.38 -19.11
N ALA A 209 22.97 7.33 -18.60
CA ALA A 209 23.46 6.19 -19.39
C ALA A 209 22.34 5.22 -19.81
N GLN A 210 21.08 5.49 -19.46
CA GLN A 210 19.93 4.61 -19.68
C GLN A 210 20.17 3.20 -19.13
N GLY A 211 20.84 3.12 -17.97
CA GLY A 211 21.18 1.88 -17.32
C GLY A 211 19.93 1.01 -17.11
N PRO A 212 19.98 -0.29 -17.47
CA PRO A 212 18.82 -1.15 -17.41
C PRO A 212 18.43 -1.42 -15.96
N ASN A 213 17.28 -0.90 -15.53
CA ASN A 213 16.70 -1.19 -14.23
C ASN A 213 15.57 -2.23 -14.37
N PHE A 214 15.37 -3.07 -13.34
CA PHE A 214 14.33 -4.11 -13.29
C PHE A 214 14.27 -5.05 -14.50
N ILE A 215 15.42 -5.41 -15.07
CA ILE A 215 15.44 -6.42 -16.14
C ILE A 215 15.51 -7.85 -15.59
N GLN A 216 14.78 -8.75 -16.22
CA GLN A 216 14.50 -10.12 -15.75
C GLN A 216 15.58 -11.14 -16.13
N TYR A 217 16.50 -10.81 -17.03
CA TYR A 217 17.66 -11.61 -17.37
C TYR A 217 18.94 -10.84 -17.02
N ILE A 218 20.00 -11.58 -16.70
CA ILE A 218 21.33 -11.07 -16.33
C ILE A 218 21.76 -10.00 -17.35
N SER A 219 21.67 -8.72 -17.00
CA SER A 219 22.51 -7.69 -17.62
C SER A 219 23.84 -7.72 -16.91
N ILE A 220 24.88 -7.93 -17.70
CA ILE A 220 26.20 -7.42 -17.37
C ILE A 220 26.21 -5.98 -17.92
N PRO A 221 26.72 -4.98 -17.16
CA PRO A 221 26.92 -3.63 -17.70
C PRO A 221 27.79 -3.64 -18.96
#